data_AF-A0A5S9MGM7-F1
#
_entry.id   AF-A0A5S9MGM7-F1
#
_cell.length_a   1.000
_cell.length_b   1.000
_cell.length_c   1.000
_cell.angle_alpha   90.00
_cell.angle_beta   90.00
_cell.angle_gamma   90.00
#
_symmetry.space_group_name_H-M   'P 1'
#
loop_
_entity.id
_entity.type
_entity.pdbx_description
1 polymer ?
#
loop_
_entity_poly.entity_id
_entity_poly.type
_entity_poly.pdbx_seq_one_letter_code
_entity_poly.pdbx_strand_id
1 'polypeptide(L)'
;MSFAESLSYSKKSRGEHEIVIEKSRFICHIQRAVSEEEAQAFIQSIKKQHWNATHNCSAYLIGEHDLIQKANDDGEPSGTAGVPMLEVLKNGS
;
A
#
# COMPACT_ATOMS: atom_id res chain seq x y z
N MET A 1 9.12 0.24 -15.48
CA MET A 1 7.86 0.63 -14.82
C MET A 1 8.09 0.48 -13.34
N SER A 2 7.80 1.50 -12.53
CA SER A 2 7.97 1.41 -11.07
C SER A 2 6.61 1.40 -10.41
N PHE A 3 6.40 0.48 -9.48
CA PHE A 3 5.18 0.34 -8.70
C PHE A 3 5.51 0.49 -7.23
N ALA A 4 4.88 1.46 -6.56
CA ALA A 4 4.99 1.59 -5.10
C ALA A 4 3.71 1.07 -4.47
N GLU A 5 3.80 0.09 -3.58
CA GLU A 5 2.68 -0.48 -2.84
C GLU A 5 2.75 -0.01 -1.38
N SER A 6 1.62 0.27 -0.72
CA SER A 6 1.56 0.72 0.69
C SER A 6 0.52 -0.06 1.49
N LEU A 7 0.86 -0.53 2.70
CA LEU A 7 0.08 -1.46 3.56
C LEU A 7 0.13 -1.03 5.06
N SER A 8 -0.88 -1.34 5.91
CA SER A 8 -0.91 -0.96 7.36
C SER A 8 -1.64 -1.96 8.30
N TYR A 9 -1.23 -2.07 9.58
CA TYR A 9 -1.84 -2.84 10.70
C TYR A 9 -1.36 -2.31 12.11
N SER A 10 -1.59 -2.88 13.32
CA SER A 10 -1.30 -2.28 14.69
C SER A 10 0.07 -2.40 15.54
N LYS A 11 1.32 -2.42 15.04
CA LYS A 11 2.63 -2.48 15.79
C LYS A 11 3.75 -1.75 15.02
N LYS A 12 4.57 -0.97 15.72
CA LYS A 12 5.48 0.09 15.21
C LYS A 12 6.61 -0.24 14.19
N SER A 13 6.65 -1.38 13.49
CA SER A 13 7.71 -1.63 12.51
C SER A 13 7.30 -1.22 11.10
N ARG A 14 8.00 -0.24 10.50
CA ARG A 14 7.98 -0.01 9.05
C ARG A 14 8.73 -1.15 8.35
N GLY A 15 8.16 -1.68 7.28
CA GLY A 15 8.81 -2.61 6.38
C GLY A 15 8.92 -2.02 4.98
N GLU A 16 9.96 -2.43 4.27
CA GLU A 16 10.14 -2.15 2.84
C GLU A 16 10.64 -3.43 2.18
N HIS A 17 10.11 -3.72 0.99
CA HIS A 17 10.56 -4.84 0.19
C HIS A 17 10.57 -4.44 -1.29
N GLU A 18 11.61 -4.85 -2.01
CA GLU A 18 11.75 -4.57 -3.44
C GLU A 18 11.96 -5.86 -4.21
N ILE A 19 11.27 -5.98 -5.34
CA ILE A 19 11.48 -7.05 -6.33
C ILE A 19 11.60 -6.46 -7.74
N VAL A 20 12.33 -7.16 -8.60
CA VAL A 20 12.46 -6.82 -10.02
C VAL A 20 11.91 -7.97 -10.85
N ILE A 21 10.88 -7.69 -11.64
CA ILE A 21 10.23 -8.64 -12.56
C ILE A 21 10.26 -8.02 -13.95
N GLU A 22 10.84 -8.70 -14.93
CA GLU A 22 10.85 -8.25 -16.33
C GLU A 22 11.31 -6.78 -16.54
N LYS A 23 12.36 -6.36 -15.82
CA LYS A 23 12.90 -4.97 -15.81
C LYS A 23 11.96 -3.93 -15.20
N SER A 24 10.81 -4.33 -14.70
CA SER A 24 9.93 -3.52 -13.86
C SER A 24 10.31 -3.71 -12.40
N ARG A 25 10.27 -2.62 -11.63
CA ARG A 25 10.69 -2.57 -10.24
C ARG A 25 9.47 -2.34 -9.36
N PHE A 26 9.23 -3.23 -8.42
CA PHE A 26 8.09 -3.18 -7.51
C PHE A 26 8.63 -2.95 -6.11
N ILE A 27 8.22 -1.85 -5.47
CA ILE A 27 8.69 -1.40 -4.17
C ILE A 27 7.49 -1.38 -3.23
N CYS A 28 7.40 -2.36 -2.34
CA CYS A 28 6.38 -2.44 -1.32
C CYS A 28 6.86 -1.72 -0.06
N HIS A 29 6.03 -0.81 0.45
CA HIS A 29 6.16 -0.14 1.73
C HIS A 29 5.03 -0.62 2.64
N ILE A 30 5.33 -0.92 3.90
CA ILE A 30 4.32 -1.30 4.88
C ILE A 30 4.57 -0.54 6.16
N GLN A 31 3.56 0.14 6.67
CA GLN A 31 3.61 0.95 7.88
C GLN A 31 2.35 0.75 8.66
N ARG A 32 2.52 0.35 9.91
CA ARG A 32 1.43 0.20 10.86
C ARG A 32 0.85 1.59 11.24
N ALA A 33 -0.48 1.75 11.15
CA ALA A 33 -1.24 2.97 11.37
C ALA A 33 -2.49 2.68 12.22
N VAL A 34 -2.80 3.57 13.17
CA VAL A 34 -3.94 3.41 14.10
C VAL A 34 -5.14 4.28 13.75
N SER A 35 -4.99 5.17 12.77
CA SER A 35 -6.08 6.01 12.25
C SER A 35 -6.03 6.12 10.73
N GLU A 36 -7.14 6.53 10.13
CA GLU A 36 -7.21 6.77 8.68
C GLU A 36 -6.25 7.89 8.26
N GLU A 37 -6.11 8.94 9.09
CA GLU A 37 -5.22 10.07 8.83
C GLU A 37 -3.75 9.62 8.77
N GLU A 38 -3.32 8.74 9.67
CA GLU A 38 -1.97 8.17 9.64
C GLU A 38 -1.72 7.35 8.37
N ALA A 39 -2.69 6.52 7.97
CA ALA A 39 -2.59 5.74 6.74
C ALA A 39 -2.50 6.64 5.51
N GLN A 40 -3.35 7.66 5.42
CA GLN A 40 -3.34 8.62 4.33
C GLN A 40 -2.04 9.43 4.28
N ALA A 41 -1.55 9.89 5.44
CA ALA A 41 -0.28 10.62 5.53
C ALA A 41 0.89 9.77 5.06
N PHE A 42 0.92 8.48 5.44
CA PHE A 42 1.92 7.54 4.99
C PHE A 42 1.88 7.34 3.47
N ILE A 43 0.70 7.05 2.90
CA ILE A 43 0.53 6.87 1.46
C ILE A 43 0.98 8.13 0.71
N GLN A 44 0.60 9.31 1.15
CA GLN A 44 1.05 10.57 0.54
C GLN A 44 2.57 10.74 0.61
N SER A 45 3.20 10.34 1.72
CA SER A 45 4.66 10.40 1.86
C SER A 45 5.37 9.48 0.86
N ILE A 46 4.86 8.27 0.64
CA ILE A 46 5.41 7.31 -0.33
C ILE A 46 5.17 7.79 -1.75
N LYS A 47 3.96 8.27 -2.07
CA LYS A 47 3.66 8.89 -3.38
C LYS A 47 4.60 10.07 -3.69
N LYS A 48 4.94 10.87 -2.68
CA LYS A 48 5.89 11.98 -2.84
C LYS A 48 7.33 11.48 -3.02
N GLN A 49 7.74 10.45 -2.28
CA GLN A 49 9.05 9.83 -2.41
C GLN A 49 9.26 9.19 -3.79
N HIS A 50 8.22 8.53 -4.31
CA HIS A 50 8.22 7.81 -5.59
C HIS A 50 7.32 8.50 -6.62
N TRP A 51 7.40 9.83 -6.70
CA TRP A 51 6.57 10.63 -7.61
C TRP A 51 6.77 10.27 -9.10
N ASN A 52 7.91 9.67 -9.44
CA ASN A 52 8.27 9.21 -10.78
C ASN A 52 7.91 7.74 -11.03
N ALA A 53 7.24 7.07 -10.09
CA ALA A 53 6.71 5.75 -10.32
C ALA A 53 5.59 5.80 -11.37
N THR A 54 5.42 4.70 -12.09
CA THR A 54 4.39 4.61 -13.13
C THR A 54 3.01 4.51 -12.47
N HIS A 55 2.93 3.77 -11.37
CA HIS A 55 1.76 3.71 -10.51
C HIS A 55 2.18 3.62 -9.03
N ASN A 56 1.42 4.25 -8.17
CA ASN A 56 1.54 4.22 -6.71
C ASN A 56 0.26 3.64 -6.12
N CYS A 57 0.08 2.33 -6.31
CA CYS A 57 -1.05 1.58 -5.78
C CYS A 57 -1.01 1.58 -4.25
N SER A 58 -2.17 1.62 -3.61
CA SER A 58 -2.23 1.68 -2.15
C SER A 58 -3.43 0.93 -1.62
N ALA A 59 -3.25 0.27 -0.48
CA ALA A 59 -4.35 -0.33 0.25
C ALA A 59 -4.15 -0.11 1.75
N TYR A 60 -5.25 0.11 2.48
CA TYR A 60 -5.17 0.19 3.93
C TYR A 60 -6.44 -0.32 4.59
N LEU A 61 -6.26 -0.78 5.82
CA LEU A 61 -7.28 -1.31 6.68
C LEU A 61 -7.10 -0.70 8.08
N ILE A 62 -8.16 -0.14 8.65
CA ILE A 62 -8.13 0.55 9.96
C ILE A 62 -9.32 0.11 10.83
N GLY A 63 -9.06 -0.09 12.12
CA GLY A 63 -10.03 -0.48 13.15
C GLY A 63 -9.93 -1.95 13.57
N GLU A 64 -10.46 -2.30 14.74
CA GLU A 64 -10.42 -3.67 15.30
C GLU A 64 -11.29 -4.70 14.53
N HIS A 65 -12.07 -4.27 13.53
CA HIS A 65 -12.95 -5.13 12.73
C HIS A 65 -13.02 -4.67 11.26
N ASP A 66 -11.91 -4.22 10.69
CA ASP A 66 -11.84 -3.79 9.29
C ASP A 66 -12.86 -2.68 8.94
N LEU A 67 -13.16 -1.80 9.89
CA LEU A 67 -14.22 -0.78 9.78
C LEU A 67 -13.99 0.14 8.59
N ILE A 68 -12.71 0.41 8.28
CA ILE A 68 -12.31 1.21 7.14
C ILE A 68 -11.39 0.38 6.27
N GLN A 69 -11.77 0.23 5.01
CA GLN A 69 -11.01 -0.47 3.99
C GLN A 69 -10.96 0.40 2.74
N LYS A 70 -9.75 0.67 2.24
CA LYS A 70 -9.59 1.33 0.95
C LYS A 70 -8.51 0.65 0.13
N ALA A 71 -8.73 0.67 -1.18
CA ALA A 71 -7.84 0.18 -2.21
C ALA A 71 -7.82 1.21 -3.35
N ASN A 72 -6.67 1.42 -3.96
CA ASN A 72 -6.48 2.29 -5.10
C ASN A 72 -5.45 1.66 -6.06
N ASP A 73 -5.88 1.43 -7.30
CA ASP A 73 -5.07 0.85 -8.38
C ASP A 73 -4.18 1.90 -9.09
N ASP A 74 -4.34 3.20 -8.81
CA ASP A 74 -3.49 4.29 -9.32
C ASP A 74 -3.23 4.25 -10.84
N GLY A 75 -4.23 3.86 -11.63
CA GLY A 75 -4.15 3.78 -13.10
C GLY A 75 -3.86 2.39 -13.66
N GLU A 76 -3.63 1.39 -12.81
CA GLU A 76 -3.71 -0.02 -13.20
C GLU A 76 -5.16 -0.40 -13.57
N PRO A 77 -5.37 -1.49 -14.33
CA PRO A 77 -6.71 -2.02 -14.56
C PRO A 77 -7.47 -2.22 -13.25
N SER A 78 -8.74 -1.82 -13.23
CA SER A 78 -9.56 -1.83 -12.02
C SER A 78 -9.53 -3.19 -11.33
N GLY A 79 -9.09 -3.21 -10.06
CA GLY A 79 -9.03 -4.39 -9.21
C GLY A 79 -7.77 -5.26 -9.35
N THR A 80 -6.75 -4.85 -10.10
CA THR A 80 -5.55 -5.69 -10.29
C THR A 80 -4.43 -5.46 -9.29
N ALA A 81 -4.41 -4.33 -8.58
CA ALA A 81 -3.36 -4.03 -7.60
C ALA A 81 -3.93 -3.79 -6.20
N GLY A 82 -4.81 -2.79 -6.05
CA GLY A 82 -5.34 -2.36 -4.77
C GLY A 82 -6.17 -3.44 -4.07
N VAL A 83 -6.97 -4.22 -4.81
CA VAL A 83 -7.80 -5.29 -4.22
C VAL A 83 -6.93 -6.45 -3.71
N PRO A 84 -6.01 -7.03 -4.51
CA PRO A 84 -5.06 -8.03 -4.00
C PRO A 84 -4.27 -7.57 -2.77
N MET A 85 -3.79 -6.32 -2.76
CA MET A 85 -3.10 -5.75 -1.60
C MET A 85 -3.99 -5.72 -0.35
N LEU A 86 -5.26 -5.33 -0.51
CA LEU A 86 -6.22 -5.29 0.59
C LEU A 86 -6.54 -6.69 1.13
N GLU A 87 -6.61 -7.70 0.28
CA GLU A 87 -6.82 -9.10 0.69
C GLU A 87 -5.63 -9.64 1.50
N VAL A 88 -4.40 -9.29 1.12
CA VAL A 88 -3.20 -9.64 1.88
C VAL A 88 -3.24 -9.03 3.28
N LEU A 89 -3.71 -7.78 3.42
CA LEU A 89 -3.89 -7.16 4.75
C LEU A 89 -4.90 -7.91 5.60
N LYS A 90 -6.05 -8.28 5.04
CA LYS A 90 -7.09 -9.03 5.75
C LYS A 90 -6.62 -10.39 6.22
N ASN A 91 -5.93 -11.14 5.35
CA ASN A 91 -5.48 -12.49 5.66
C ASN A 91 -4.28 -12.54 6.63
N GLY A 92 -3.53 -11.44 6.74
CA GLY A 92 -2.39 -11.31 7.65
C GLY A 92 -2.70 -10.67 9.01
N SER A 93 -3.97 -10.30 9.27
CA SER A 93 -4.43 -9.61 10.49
C SER A 93 -4.74 -10.57 11.64
#